data_AF-A0A4R6J285-F1
#
_entry.id   AF-A0A4R6J285-F1
#
_cell.length_a   1.000
_cell.length_b   1.000
_cell.length_c   1.000
_cell.angle_alpha   90.00
_cell.angle_beta   90.00
_cell.angle_gamma   90.00
#
_symmetry.space_group_name_H-M   'P 1'
#
loop_
_entity.id
_entity.type
_entity.pdbx_description
1 polymer ?
#
loop_
_entity_poly.entity_id
_entity_poly.type
_entity_poly.pdbx_seq_one_letter_code
_entity_poly.pdbx_strand_id
1 'polypeptide(L)'
;MTKSIQRNLNGKNKTYTRIAFIVLPLLLGTGIYLKGRKHPVLFETWFYQNKETSSLPGSGWIPDYLWCVSLWTCFVWIWKGWNQVPMMWKWGLWLLVMFTEPLQWIGWLQGTGDWIDLLMYQLAFFTVYTLHKSELI
;
A
#
# COMPACT_ATOMS: atom_id res chain seq x y z
N MET A 1 7.62 41.25 -0.34
CA MET A 1 7.49 40.41 -1.55
C MET A 1 8.13 39.02 -1.41
N THR A 2 9.21 38.87 -0.66
CA THR A 2 9.93 37.58 -0.45
C THR A 2 9.16 36.49 0.32
N LYS A 3 8.31 36.85 1.30
CA LYS A 3 7.54 35.86 2.09
C LYS A 3 6.48 35.10 1.28
N SER A 4 5.88 35.69 0.23
CA SER A 4 4.87 34.99 -0.59
C SER A 4 5.51 33.96 -1.52
N ILE A 5 6.69 34.27 -2.08
CA ILE A 5 7.45 33.37 -2.95
C ILE A 5 7.93 32.14 -2.17
N GLN A 6 8.48 32.34 -0.97
CA GLN A 6 8.90 31.23 -0.11
C GLN A 6 7.74 30.29 0.30
N ARG A 7 6.56 30.83 0.61
CA ARG A 7 5.37 30.00 0.92
C ARG A 7 4.94 29.15 -0.28
N ASN A 8 5.00 29.71 -1.49
CA ASN A 8 4.58 29.02 -2.70
C ASN A 8 5.55 27.87 -3.07
N LEU A 9 6.86 28.10 -2.95
CA LEU A 9 7.87 27.05 -3.15
C LEU A 9 7.73 25.91 -2.14
N ASN A 10 7.44 26.23 -0.88
CA ASN A 10 7.27 25.24 0.17
C ASN A 10 6.00 24.38 -0.04
N GLY A 11 4.92 24.98 -0.56
CA GLY A 11 3.71 24.25 -0.95
C GLY A 11 3.95 23.27 -2.10
N LYS A 12 4.63 23.72 -3.17
CA LYS A 12 4.95 22.86 -4.32
C LYS A 12 5.82 21.66 -3.93
N ASN A 13 6.85 21.88 -3.12
CA ASN A 13 7.73 20.81 -2.65
C ASN A 13 6.95 19.73 -1.87
N LYS A 14 6.02 20.13 -0.99
CA LYS A 14 5.16 19.18 -0.26
C LYS A 14 4.30 18.35 -1.22
N THR A 15 3.76 18.94 -2.28
CA THR A 15 2.97 18.21 -3.28
C THR A 15 3.82 17.16 -4.01
N TYR A 16 5.01 17.52 -4.47
CA TYR A 16 5.90 16.57 -5.16
C TYR A 16 6.31 15.41 -4.26
N THR A 17 6.64 15.68 -2.99
CA THR A 17 6.97 14.64 -2.02
C THR A 17 5.78 13.68 -1.79
N ARG A 18 4.55 14.19 -1.68
CA ARG A 18 3.35 13.35 -1.53
C ARG A 18 3.09 12.48 -2.76
N ILE A 19 3.24 13.03 -3.96
CA ILE A 19 3.10 12.26 -5.20
C ILE A 19 4.16 11.15 -5.26
N ALA A 20 5.40 11.43 -4.86
CA ALA A 20 6.45 10.42 -4.81
C ALA A 20 6.09 9.27 -3.85
N PHE A 21 5.49 9.55 -2.70
CA PHE A 21 5.00 8.52 -1.76
C PHE A 21 3.81 7.70 -2.27
N ILE A 22 3.10 8.16 -3.31
CA ILE A 22 2.06 7.36 -3.97
C ILE A 22 2.67 6.55 -5.11
N VAL A 23 3.42 7.20 -5.99
CA VAL A 23 3.91 6.61 -7.24
C VAL A 23 5.06 5.63 -7.01
N LEU A 24 6.02 5.95 -6.14
CA LEU A 24 7.18 5.08 -5.93
C LEU A 24 6.80 3.72 -5.34
N PRO A 25 6.00 3.62 -4.25
CA PRO A 25 5.59 2.31 -3.73
C PRO A 25 4.74 1.54 -4.74
N LEU A 26 3.88 2.22 -5.50
CA LEU A 26 3.07 1.58 -6.54
C LEU A 26 3.93 0.95 -7.64
N LEU A 27 4.92 1.69 -8.15
CA LEU A 27 5.85 1.21 -9.17
C LEU A 27 6.75 0.10 -8.63
N LEU A 28 7.26 0.24 -7.40
CA LEU A 28 8.09 -0.77 -6.76
C LEU A 28 7.31 -2.06 -6.51
N GLY A 29 6.10 -1.97 -5.95
CA GLY A 29 5.23 -3.13 -5.71
C GLY A 29 4.88 -3.84 -7.01
N THR A 30 4.49 -3.07 -8.03
CA THR A 30 4.22 -3.62 -9.38
C THR A 30 5.46 -4.28 -9.98
N GLY A 31 6.63 -3.65 -9.84
CA GLY A 31 7.90 -4.20 -10.34
C GLY A 31 8.29 -5.50 -9.65
N ILE A 32 8.15 -5.59 -8.32
CA ILE A 32 8.39 -6.82 -7.54
C ILE A 32 7.40 -7.90 -7.97
N TYR A 33 6.11 -7.57 -8.06
CA TYR A 33 5.07 -8.49 -8.49
C TYR A 33 5.33 -9.06 -9.89
N LEU A 34 5.63 -8.20 -10.87
CA LEU A 34 5.93 -8.63 -12.24
C LEU A 34 7.22 -9.45 -12.34
N LYS A 35 8.25 -9.12 -11.56
CA LYS A 35 9.48 -9.94 -11.50
C LYS A 35 9.20 -11.31 -10.89
N GLY A 36 8.38 -11.40 -9.85
CA GLY A 36 7.92 -12.66 -9.28
C GLY A 36 7.15 -13.51 -10.28
N ARG A 37 6.25 -12.89 -11.07
CA ARG A 37 5.40 -13.58 -12.04
C ARG A 37 6.12 -14.07 -13.29
N LYS A 38 7.23 -13.44 -13.69
CA LYS A 38 8.03 -13.82 -14.88
C LYS A 38 8.72 -15.20 -14.74
N HIS A 39 8.72 -15.79 -13.56
CA HIS A 39 9.19 -17.16 -13.33
C HIS A 39 8.00 -18.10 -13.07
N PRO A 40 7.24 -18.51 -14.11
CA PRO A 40 6.00 -19.28 -13.95
C PRO A 40 6.21 -20.63 -13.25
N VAL A 41 7.40 -21.25 -13.39
CA VAL A 41 7.76 -22.51 -12.71
C VAL A 41 7.79 -22.35 -11.17
N LEU A 42 8.05 -21.15 -10.66
CA LEU A 42 8.01 -20.82 -9.23
C LEU A 42 6.60 -20.44 -8.73
N PHE A 43 5.70 -20.08 -9.66
CA PHE A 43 4.33 -19.69 -9.34
C PHE A 43 3.40 -20.90 -9.33
N GLU A 44 3.64 -21.89 -10.21
CA GLU A 44 2.94 -23.17 -10.16
C GLU A 44 3.28 -23.97 -8.88
N THR A 45 4.48 -23.86 -8.31
CA THR A 45 4.82 -24.45 -6.99
C THR A 45 4.22 -23.71 -5.79
N TRP A 46 3.65 -22.52 -5.98
CA TRP A 46 2.86 -21.83 -4.95
C TRP A 46 1.40 -22.28 -4.95
N PHE A 47 0.83 -22.57 -6.11
CA PHE A 47 -0.51 -23.18 -6.22
C PHE A 47 -0.50 -24.70 -5.99
N TYR A 48 0.57 -25.40 -6.37
CA TYR A 48 0.85 -26.77 -5.99
C TYR A 48 1.87 -26.79 -4.86
N GLN A 49 1.37 -26.90 -3.62
CA GLN A 49 2.12 -27.20 -2.40
C GLN A 49 3.15 -28.33 -2.59
N ASN A 50 4.31 -28.01 -3.13
CA ASN A 50 5.53 -28.78 -2.96
C ASN A 50 6.61 -27.81 -2.52
N LYS A 51 6.85 -27.87 -1.21
CA LYS A 51 7.97 -27.29 -0.49
C LYS A 51 9.24 -27.47 -1.32
N GLU A 52 10.09 -26.44 -1.33
CA GLU A 52 11.45 -26.43 -1.89
C GLU A 52 11.65 -25.86 -3.31
N THR A 53 11.08 -24.69 -3.60
CA THR A 53 11.76 -23.79 -4.54
C THR A 53 11.82 -22.37 -4.00
N SER A 54 13.06 -21.87 -3.92
CA SER A 54 13.47 -20.55 -3.46
C SER A 54 12.68 -19.40 -4.11
N SER A 55 11.52 -19.06 -3.55
CA SER A 55 10.90 -17.77 -3.78
C SER A 55 11.75 -16.70 -3.12
N LEU A 56 12.03 -15.60 -3.82
CA LEU A 56 12.66 -14.41 -3.24
C LEU A 56 11.90 -14.04 -1.94
N PRO A 57 12.59 -13.87 -0.80
CA PRO A 57 11.93 -13.53 0.45
C PRO A 57 11.08 -12.25 0.26
N GLY A 58 9.78 -12.38 0.49
CA GLY A 58 8.82 -11.27 0.41
C GLY A 58 8.18 -11.00 -0.95
N SER A 59 8.35 -11.86 -1.95
CA SER A 59 7.75 -11.65 -3.28
C SER A 59 6.21 -11.66 -3.30
N GLY A 60 5.55 -12.24 -2.28
CA GLY A 60 4.09 -12.23 -2.14
C GLY A 60 3.57 -10.98 -1.42
N TRP A 61 4.04 -10.76 -0.19
CA TRP A 61 3.45 -9.79 0.74
C TRP A 61 4.04 -8.36 0.64
N ILE A 62 5.25 -8.17 0.09
CA ILE A 62 5.84 -6.82 -0.09
C ILE A 62 5.04 -5.99 -1.11
N PRO A 63 4.68 -6.51 -2.30
CA PRO A 63 3.80 -5.79 -3.22
C PRO A 63 2.51 -5.31 -2.56
N ASP A 64 1.85 -6.17 -1.77
CA ASP A 64 0.58 -5.86 -1.11
C ASP A 64 0.72 -4.76 -0.06
N TYR A 65 1.79 -4.81 0.74
CA TYR A 65 2.17 -3.70 1.62
C TYR A 65 2.34 -2.39 0.85
N LEU A 66 3.11 -2.40 -0.24
CA LEU A 66 3.43 -1.19 -1.01
C LEU A 66 2.20 -0.59 -1.71
N TRP A 67 1.33 -1.44 -2.27
CA TRP A 67 0.07 -1.03 -2.86
C TRP A 67 -0.88 -0.44 -1.82
N CYS A 68 -0.97 -1.07 -0.64
CA CYS A 68 -1.79 -0.57 0.45
C CYS A 68 -1.28 0.79 0.96
N VAL A 69 0.05 0.97 1.09
CA VAL A 69 0.65 2.29 1.40
C VAL A 69 0.27 3.33 0.36
N SER A 70 0.42 3.03 -0.94
CA SER A 70 0.03 3.95 -2.01
C SER A 70 -1.44 4.36 -1.96
N LEU A 71 -2.34 3.40 -1.68
CA LEU A 71 -3.78 3.64 -1.57
C LEU A 71 -4.09 4.57 -0.39
N TRP A 72 -3.55 4.28 0.79
CA TRP A 72 -3.74 5.10 1.99
C TRP A 72 -3.17 6.51 1.83
N THR A 73 -1.97 6.65 1.25
CA THR A 73 -1.37 7.97 0.97
C THR A 73 -2.20 8.75 -0.05
N CYS A 74 -2.80 8.08 -1.04
CA CYS A 74 -3.72 8.71 -1.99
C CYS A 74 -4.96 9.28 -1.28
N PHE A 75 -5.57 8.51 -0.37
CA PHE A 75 -6.67 8.99 0.47
C PHE A 75 -6.26 10.20 1.32
N VAL A 76 -5.11 10.15 1.98
CA VAL A 76 -4.63 11.30 2.75
C VAL A 76 -4.46 12.53 1.87
N TRP A 77 -3.97 12.34 0.64
CA TRP A 77 -3.74 13.43 -0.30
C TRP A 77 -5.02 14.09 -0.78
N ILE A 78 -6.04 13.31 -1.16
CA ILE A 78 -7.34 13.82 -1.63
C ILE A 78 -7.99 14.71 -0.56
N TRP A 79 -7.96 14.29 0.70
CA TRP A 79 -8.50 15.06 1.83
C TRP A 79 -7.52 16.09 2.40
N LYS A 80 -6.33 16.23 1.80
CA LYS A 80 -5.28 17.19 2.18
C LYS A 80 -4.70 16.98 3.59
N GLY A 81 -4.85 15.81 4.19
CA GLY A 81 -4.25 15.45 5.47
C GLY A 81 -4.99 14.34 6.20
N TRP A 82 -4.30 13.60 7.07
CA TRP A 82 -4.86 12.43 7.76
C TRP A 82 -6.10 12.78 8.60
N ASN A 83 -6.07 13.93 9.28
CA ASN A 83 -7.16 14.35 10.17
C ASN A 83 -8.38 14.89 9.43
N GLN A 84 -8.21 15.24 8.16
CA GLN A 84 -9.29 15.73 7.30
C GLN A 84 -10.07 14.58 6.66
N VAL A 85 -9.52 13.36 6.65
CA VAL A 85 -10.24 12.17 6.19
C VAL A 85 -11.36 11.84 7.19
N PRO A 86 -12.64 11.82 6.78
CA PRO A 86 -13.74 11.49 7.68
C PRO A 86 -13.57 10.09 8.27
N MET A 87 -13.92 9.93 9.55
CA MET A 87 -13.70 8.68 10.29
C MET A 87 -14.37 7.48 9.59
N MET A 88 -15.55 7.69 8.98
CA MET A 88 -16.25 6.67 8.20
C MET A 88 -15.42 6.16 7.02
N TRP A 89 -14.69 7.02 6.31
CA TRP A 89 -13.81 6.60 5.21
C TRP A 89 -12.59 5.85 5.70
N LYS A 90 -12.02 6.22 6.85
CA LYS A 90 -10.92 5.46 7.47
C LYS A 90 -11.35 4.03 7.80
N TRP A 91 -12.47 3.88 8.50
CA TRP A 91 -13.01 2.55 8.81
C TRP A 91 -13.44 1.79 7.57
N GLY A 92 -14.11 2.45 6.62
CA GLY A 92 -14.55 1.83 5.38
C GLY A 92 -13.39 1.28 4.56
N LEU A 93 -12.32 2.06 4.39
CA LEU A 93 -11.13 1.61 3.66
C LEU A 93 -10.36 0.51 4.41
N TRP A 94 -10.22 0.65 5.74
CA TRP A 94 -9.57 -0.36 6.56
C TRP A 94 -10.33 -1.70 6.52
N LEU A 95 -11.66 -1.66 6.67
CA LEU A 95 -12.51 -2.85 6.55
C LEU A 95 -12.47 -3.43 5.14
N LEU A 96 -12.52 -2.60 4.10
CA LEU A 96 -12.45 -3.04 2.70
C LEU A 96 -11.21 -3.90 2.47
N VAL A 97 -10.04 -3.40 2.90
CA VAL A 97 -8.77 -4.12 2.77
C VAL A 97 -8.73 -5.37 3.66
N MET A 98 -9.29 -5.31 4.87
CA MET A 98 -9.34 -6.50 5.74
C MET A 98 -10.30 -7.58 5.25
N PHE A 99 -11.32 -7.23 4.47
CA PHE A 99 -12.26 -8.19 3.90
C PHE A 99 -11.75 -8.86 2.63
N THR A 100 -10.67 -8.38 1.98
CA THR A 100 -10.15 -9.05 0.78
C THR A 100 -9.68 -10.46 1.10
N GLU A 101 -8.97 -10.69 2.21
CA GLU A 101 -8.45 -12.03 2.54
C GLU A 101 -9.53 -13.04 2.93
N PRO A 102 -10.53 -12.71 3.77
CA PRO A 102 -11.68 -13.60 3.99
C PRO A 102 -12.43 -13.92 2.70
N LEU A 103 -12.60 -12.94 1.80
CA LEU A 103 -13.25 -13.16 0.50
C LEU A 103 -12.41 -14.05 -0.43
N GLN A 104 -11.08 -13.96 -0.37
CA GLN A 104 -10.18 -14.86 -1.06
C GLN A 104 -10.24 -16.28 -0.49
N TRP A 105 -10.31 -16.42 0.84
CA TRP A 105 -10.42 -17.73 1.50
C TRP A 105 -11.73 -18.45 1.14
N ILE A 106 -12.84 -17.71 1.03
CA ILE A 106 -14.14 -18.26 0.58
C ILE A 106 -14.14 -18.56 -0.94
N GLY A 107 -13.12 -18.09 -1.68
CA GLY A 107 -12.99 -18.29 -3.12
C GLY A 107 -13.83 -17.32 -3.96
N TRP A 108 -14.34 -16.24 -3.36
CA TRP A 108 -15.09 -15.22 -4.09
C TRP A 108 -14.16 -14.23 -4.80
N LEU A 109 -12.99 -13.96 -4.23
CA LEU A 109 -11.91 -13.23 -4.87
C LEU A 109 -10.75 -14.18 -5.20
N GLN A 110 -10.07 -13.93 -6.32
CA GLN A 110 -8.82 -14.62 -6.62
C GLN A 110 -7.72 -14.09 -5.71
N GLY A 111 -7.02 -14.97 -5.02
CA GLY A 111 -5.87 -14.64 -4.19
C GLY A 111 -5.46 -15.79 -3.27
N THR A 112 -4.53 -15.51 -2.37
CA THR A 112 -3.90 -16.49 -1.47
C THR A 112 -4.66 -16.66 -0.16
N GLY A 113 -5.39 -15.64 0.30
CA GLY A 113 -6.02 -15.68 1.61
C GLY A 113 -5.02 -15.83 2.75
N ASP A 114 -3.82 -15.22 2.61
CA ASP A 114 -2.74 -15.38 3.59
C ASP A 114 -2.90 -14.39 4.75
N TRP A 115 -2.75 -14.87 5.97
CA TRP A 115 -2.78 -14.03 7.17
C TRP A 115 -1.59 -13.06 7.21
N ILE A 116 -0.50 -13.37 6.52
CA ILE A 116 0.64 -12.45 6.38
C ILE A 116 0.22 -11.19 5.61
N ASP A 117 -0.66 -11.31 4.61
CA ASP A 117 -1.15 -10.16 3.83
C ASP A 117 -2.02 -9.25 4.70
N LEU A 118 -2.86 -9.84 5.57
CA LEU A 118 -3.60 -9.08 6.62
C LEU A 118 -2.64 -8.29 7.52
N LEU A 119 -1.54 -8.90 7.97
CA LEU A 119 -0.55 -8.22 8.79
C LEU A 119 0.11 -7.06 8.02
N MET A 120 0.44 -7.26 6.75
CA MET A 120 1.01 -6.21 5.90
C MET A 120 0.05 -5.05 5.68
N TYR A 121 -1.24 -5.30 5.55
CA TYR A 121 -2.25 -4.24 5.47
C TYR A 121 -2.32 -3.41 6.77
N GLN A 122 -2.20 -4.05 7.95
CA GLN A 122 -2.12 -3.31 9.21
C GLN A 122 -0.85 -2.46 9.28
N LEU A 123 0.30 -3.03 8.89
CA LEU A 123 1.56 -2.29 8.85
C LEU A 123 1.47 -1.10 7.89
N ALA A 124 0.89 -1.26 6.71
CA ALA A 124 0.70 -0.18 5.75
C ALA A 124 -0.15 0.96 6.33
N PHE A 125 -1.25 0.63 7.03
CA PHE A 125 -2.07 1.61 7.73
C PHE A 125 -1.26 2.39 8.78
N PHE A 126 -0.50 1.70 9.63
CA PHE A 126 0.33 2.34 10.66
C PHE A 126 1.46 3.18 10.05
N THR A 127 2.08 2.71 8.97
CA THR A 127 3.09 3.48 8.22
C THR A 127 2.50 4.80 7.72
N VAL A 128 1.35 4.79 7.05
CA VAL A 128 0.73 6.02 6.55
C VAL A 128 0.26 6.92 7.70
N TYR A 129 -0.31 6.33 8.76
CA TYR A 129 -0.65 7.09 9.97
C TYR A 129 0.56 7.80 10.57
N THR A 130 1.68 7.10 10.77
CA THR A 130 2.89 7.69 11.36
C THR A 130 3.54 8.75 10.47
N LEU A 131 3.51 8.56 9.16
CA LEU A 131 4.03 9.54 8.19
C LEU A 131 3.19 10.83 8.15
N HIS A 132 1.87 10.73 8.29
CA HIS A 132 0.95 11.85 8.08
C HIS A 132 0.30 12.41 9.35
N LYS A 133 0.50 11.79 10.53
CA LYS A 133 -0.06 12.29 11.80
C LYS A 133 0.41 13.71 12.14
N SER A 134 1.60 14.11 11.70
CA SER A 134 2.20 15.41 11.97
C SER A 134 1.64 16.53 11.09
N GLU A 135 0.83 16.22 10.08
CA GLU A 135 0.14 17.20 9.23
C GLU A 135 -1.07 17.85 9.94
N LEU A 136 -0.99 17.98 11.27
CA LEU A 136 -2.00 18.48 12.20
C LEU A 136 -2.21 20.01 12.18
N ILE A 137 -1.68 20.73 11.19
CA ILE A 137 -1.66 22.20 11.17
C ILE A 137 -2.16 22.73 9.84
#